data_AF-A0A961WZA0-F1
#
_entry.id   AF-A0A961WZA0-F1
#
_cell.length_a   1.000
_cell.length_b   1.000
_cell.length_c   1.000
_cell.angle_alpha   90.00
_cell.angle_beta   90.00
_cell.angle_gamma   90.00
#
_symmetry.space_group_name_H-M   'P 1'
#
loop_
_entity.id
_entity.type
_entity.pdbx_description
1 polymer ?
#
loop_
_entity_poly.entity_id
_entity_poly.type
_entity_poly.pdbx_seq_one_letter_code
_entity_poly.pdbx_strand_id
1 'polypeptide(L)'
;GGEDGSAVRVFGEVANPAQFAFKEGMSIVDLIMRAGGVTRYAAVEQIRLITSGEPVLFNLQAWLDTGDPALLPKMLPGSTVFVPILSDQIKRGKHTVYVMGEVAKPGAYDAQPGTTFIDILANAGGPTRYADGRQMRVIKQGGKIMMFDMVAFTEGGKAVPPKIDPGDAILVPEKTDNLQPSWLKTPPDRAIHMLGAVYKPGRYEWSDEMSLFDLIANAGGPTEAGDLSAIRILVSKDSKARPVIFDMQAFIEKGGDLSTVPQLHAGYTVMVPELPKDPTDNKSQWLAQSPDRSIYIMGAVGAPGRYAFNNQMGFLDILGAADGPTGNADLKHIRVSLRGKANADPIVVDLVRYMETGDESLLPHLEPGDMIYVPDREREWTEIATADTVRVIGAVAKPGRYTFNARMTVLDLLAEAGGPSSDALQRRIVVVNMGKEVKAFHFDLEKFVRSGDYSLLPVVRPGDTVYVPDKTQSHHARFMEGIKDAAQVVGLIAAIAAL
;
A
#
# COMPACT_ATOMS: atom_id res chain seq x y z
N GLY A 1 14.47 96.85 -8.54
CA GLY A 1 15.73 96.11 -8.74
C GLY A 1 16.66 96.48 -7.61
N GLY A 2 17.10 95.49 -6.83
CA GLY A 2 18.03 95.65 -5.71
C GLY A 2 18.69 94.32 -5.40
N GLU A 3 19.95 94.19 -5.81
CA GLU A 3 21.02 93.30 -5.30
C GLU A 3 20.70 91.82 -4.99
N ASP A 4 20.33 91.03 -6.00
CA ASP A 4 20.28 89.55 -5.90
C ASP A 4 21.63 88.85 -6.21
N GLY A 5 22.72 89.63 -6.40
CA GLY A 5 23.99 89.13 -6.94
C GLY A 5 24.96 88.49 -5.93
N SER A 6 24.67 88.55 -4.62
CA SER A 6 25.64 88.18 -3.58
C SER A 6 25.05 87.32 -2.46
N ALA A 7 24.00 86.56 -2.74
CA ALA A 7 23.45 85.64 -1.74
C ALA A 7 23.87 84.19 -2.01
N VAL A 8 24.04 83.40 -0.96
CA VAL A 8 24.26 81.95 -1.01
C VAL A 8 23.08 81.24 -0.39
N ARG A 9 22.75 80.06 -0.92
CA ARG A 9 21.57 79.30 -0.51
C ARG A 9 21.99 77.96 0.06
N VAL A 10 21.27 77.48 1.08
CA VAL A 10 21.43 76.13 1.61
C VAL A 10 20.05 75.51 1.81
N PHE A 11 19.87 74.31 1.25
CA PHE A 11 18.61 73.57 1.34
C PHE A 11 18.83 72.05 1.31
N GLY A 12 17.76 71.31 1.65
CA GLY A 12 17.80 69.87 1.86
C GLY A 12 17.78 69.53 3.36
N GLU A 13 18.52 68.51 3.76
CA GLU A 13 18.58 68.01 5.15
C GLU A 13 19.47 68.86 6.07
N VAL A 14 19.06 70.12 6.27
CA VAL A 14 19.62 71.04 7.25
C VAL A 14 18.54 71.49 8.23
N ALA A 15 18.92 71.92 9.42
CA ALA A 15 17.96 72.31 10.46
C ALA A 15 17.07 73.49 10.03
N ASN A 16 17.65 74.49 9.36
CA ASN A 16 16.95 75.68 8.89
C ASN A 16 17.40 76.02 7.45
N PRO A 17 16.73 75.49 6.41
CA PRO A 17 16.97 75.87 5.02
C PRO A 17 16.73 77.37 4.82
N ALA A 18 17.71 78.09 4.28
CA ALA A 18 17.63 79.54 4.13
C ALA A 18 18.62 80.10 3.10
N GLN A 19 18.42 81.38 2.76
CA GLN A 19 19.34 82.19 1.96
C GLN A 19 20.11 83.13 2.90
N PHE A 20 21.43 83.20 2.73
CA PHE A 20 22.33 83.99 3.54
C PHE A 20 23.10 84.98 2.67
N ALA A 21 23.40 86.15 3.22
CA ALA A 21 24.31 87.10 2.56
C ALA A 21 25.72 86.51 2.47
N PHE A 22 26.30 86.50 1.27
CA PHE A 22 27.67 86.05 1.04
C PHE A 22 28.65 87.04 1.67
N LYS A 23 29.70 86.51 2.29
CA LYS A 23 30.85 87.28 2.77
C LYS A 23 32.12 86.67 2.17
N GLU A 24 33.06 87.53 1.81
CA GLU A 24 34.36 87.09 1.29
C GLU A 24 35.07 86.22 2.35
N GLY A 25 35.56 85.04 1.93
CA GLY A 25 36.15 84.04 2.82
C GLY A 25 35.18 83.05 3.49
N MET A 26 33.87 83.14 3.22
CA MET A 26 32.87 82.21 3.77
C MET A 26 32.99 80.81 3.14
N SER A 27 33.01 79.77 3.99
CA SER A 27 33.08 78.36 3.56
C SER A 27 31.71 77.68 3.51
N ILE A 28 31.66 76.50 2.89
CA ILE A 28 30.48 75.61 2.90
C ILE A 28 30.09 75.19 4.31
N VAL A 29 31.07 75.00 5.20
CA VAL A 29 30.84 74.64 6.60
C VAL A 29 30.19 75.80 7.35
N ASP A 30 30.66 77.03 7.16
CA ASP A 30 30.06 78.22 7.78
C ASP A 30 28.59 78.36 7.41
N LEU A 31 28.25 78.06 6.15
CA LEU A 31 26.88 78.12 5.65
C LEU A 31 26.00 77.04 6.31
N ILE A 32 26.49 75.80 6.42
CA ILE A 32 25.79 74.70 7.11
C ILE A 32 25.59 75.02 8.59
N MET A 33 26.61 75.58 9.25
CA MET A 33 26.53 75.99 10.65
C MET A 33 25.49 77.10 10.87
N ARG A 34 25.42 78.09 9.97
CA ARG A 34 24.38 79.13 10.01
C ARG A 34 22.98 78.60 9.75
N ALA A 35 22.86 77.52 8.98
CA ALA A 35 21.60 76.78 8.83
C ALA A 35 21.22 75.97 10.08
N GLY A 36 21.99 76.04 11.17
CA GLY A 36 21.76 75.25 12.39
C GLY A 36 22.26 73.82 12.30
N GLY A 37 23.17 73.53 11.36
CA GLY A 37 23.73 72.20 11.14
C GLY A 37 22.88 71.32 10.21
N VAL A 38 23.38 70.11 9.98
CA VAL A 38 22.68 69.06 9.23
C VAL A 38 21.72 68.28 10.13
N THR A 39 20.64 67.72 9.57
CA THR A 39 19.76 66.82 10.34
C THR A 39 20.40 65.44 10.53
N ARG A 40 19.83 64.61 11.41
CA ARG A 40 20.25 63.20 11.59
C ARG A 40 20.02 62.32 10.35
N TYR A 41 19.31 62.83 9.35
CA TYR A 41 18.98 62.13 8.11
C TYR A 41 19.82 62.63 6.93
N ALA A 42 20.78 63.53 7.15
CA ALA A 42 21.60 64.08 6.09
C ALA A 42 22.68 63.10 5.60
N ALA A 43 22.84 63.02 4.28
CA ALA A 43 23.97 62.34 3.64
C ALA A 43 25.23 63.21 3.71
N VAL A 44 25.89 63.26 4.87
CA VAL A 44 27.05 64.12 5.15
C VAL A 44 28.27 63.85 4.25
N GLU A 45 28.36 62.66 3.67
CA GLU A 45 29.42 62.29 2.71
C GLU A 45 29.14 62.79 1.28
N GLN A 46 27.92 63.27 0.99
CA GLN A 46 27.44 63.55 -0.37
C GLN A 46 26.83 64.94 -0.54
N ILE A 47 27.26 65.90 0.28
CA ILE A 47 26.81 67.30 0.16
C ILE A 47 27.29 67.86 -1.18
N ARG A 48 26.46 68.67 -1.85
CA ARG A 48 26.80 69.25 -3.15
C ARG A 48 26.88 70.76 -3.04
N LEU A 49 28.01 71.32 -3.42
CA LEU A 49 28.15 72.75 -3.70
C LEU A 49 27.90 72.98 -5.19
N ILE A 50 26.85 73.73 -5.52
CA ILE A 50 26.51 74.07 -6.90
C ILE A 50 26.97 75.51 -7.13
N THR A 51 27.96 75.66 -7.99
CA THR A 51 28.52 76.96 -8.37
C THR A 51 28.43 77.10 -9.89
N SER A 52 27.81 78.17 -10.38
CA SER A 52 27.61 78.42 -11.82
C SER A 52 26.93 77.26 -12.59
N GLY A 53 26.14 76.44 -11.90
CA GLY A 53 25.43 75.28 -12.48
C GLY A 53 26.16 73.95 -12.39
N GLU A 54 27.43 73.92 -11.96
CA GLU A 54 28.20 72.68 -11.80
C GLU A 54 28.18 72.21 -10.35
N PRO A 55 27.77 70.96 -10.06
CA PRO A 55 27.80 70.39 -8.72
C PRO A 55 29.19 69.82 -8.38
N VAL A 56 29.80 70.36 -7.33
CA VAL A 56 31.02 69.86 -6.70
C VAL A 56 30.65 69.07 -5.44
N LEU A 57 31.17 67.85 -5.32
CA LEU A 57 30.95 66.99 -4.16
C LEU A 57 31.77 67.47 -2.95
N PHE A 58 31.15 67.52 -1.79
CA PHE A 58 31.78 67.83 -0.51
C PHE A 58 31.45 66.75 0.52
N ASN A 59 32.49 66.16 1.12
CA ASN A 59 32.35 65.19 2.20
C ASN A 59 32.61 65.88 3.54
N LEU A 60 31.52 66.23 4.24
CA LEU A 60 31.58 66.92 5.53
C LEU A 60 32.21 66.04 6.62
N GLN A 61 31.96 64.72 6.59
CA GLN A 61 32.54 63.80 7.57
C GLN A 61 34.07 63.77 7.45
N ALA A 62 34.59 63.59 6.23
CA ALA A 62 36.04 63.58 5.99
C ALA A 62 36.71 64.87 6.45
N TRP A 63 36.05 66.03 6.27
CA TRP A 63 36.55 67.31 6.76
C TRP A 63 36.50 67.43 8.29
N LEU A 64 35.42 66.96 8.95
CA LEU A 64 35.33 66.96 10.41
C LEU A 64 36.38 66.02 11.05
N ASP A 65 36.69 64.89 10.40
CA ASP A 65 37.64 63.90 10.87
C ASP A 65 39.10 64.37 10.73
N THR A 66 39.42 65.14 9.68
CA THR A 66 40.81 65.52 9.33
C THR A 66 41.15 66.98 9.61
N GLY A 67 40.16 67.87 9.55
CA GLY A 67 40.34 69.32 9.61
C GLY A 67 41.08 69.92 8.40
N ASP A 68 41.32 69.16 7.33
CA ASP A 68 42.14 69.61 6.20
C ASP A 68 41.42 70.69 5.38
N PRO A 69 41.94 71.95 5.34
CA PRO A 69 41.32 73.02 4.55
C PRO A 69 41.34 72.76 3.04
N ALA A 70 42.16 71.84 2.52
CA ALA A 70 42.17 71.47 1.11
C ALA A 70 40.88 70.75 0.67
N LEU A 71 40.12 70.18 1.62
CA LEU A 71 38.84 69.53 1.36
C LEU A 71 37.68 70.52 1.19
N LEU A 72 37.90 71.81 1.48
CA LEU A 72 36.87 72.84 1.38
C LEU A 72 36.77 73.36 -0.07
N PRO A 73 35.66 73.11 -0.79
CA PRO A 73 35.47 73.68 -2.11
C PRO A 73 35.29 75.20 -2.03
N LYS A 74 35.83 75.92 -3.02
CA LYS A 74 35.74 77.39 -3.08
C LYS A 74 34.30 77.82 -3.35
N MET A 75 33.73 78.61 -2.45
CA MET A 75 32.40 79.20 -2.59
C MET A 75 32.45 80.53 -3.33
N LEU A 76 31.55 80.74 -4.29
CA LEU A 76 31.36 82.00 -5.01
C LEU A 76 30.00 82.64 -4.67
N PRO A 77 29.83 83.96 -4.89
CA PRO A 77 28.52 84.61 -4.87
C PRO A 77 27.49 83.84 -5.72
N GLY A 78 26.28 83.63 -5.21
CA GLY A 78 25.25 82.84 -5.90
C GLY A 78 25.33 81.32 -5.72
N SER A 79 26.34 80.80 -5.02
CA SER A 79 26.48 79.35 -4.80
C SER A 79 25.33 78.77 -3.98
N THR A 80 25.00 77.52 -4.28
CA THR A 80 23.91 76.79 -3.64
C THR A 80 24.43 75.50 -3.04
N VAL A 81 24.20 75.29 -1.75
CA VAL A 81 24.54 74.06 -1.04
C VAL A 81 23.30 73.17 -0.92
N PHE A 82 23.37 71.97 -1.49
CA PHE A 82 22.34 70.96 -1.38
C PHE A 82 22.81 69.82 -0.48
N VAL A 83 22.05 69.56 0.58
CA VAL A 83 22.28 68.44 1.51
C VAL A 83 21.25 67.35 1.22
N PRO A 84 21.63 66.22 0.60
CA PRO A 84 20.67 65.15 0.31
C PRO A 84 20.26 64.38 1.57
N ILE A 85 19.11 63.72 1.51
CA ILE A 85 18.72 62.69 2.48
C ILE A 85 19.66 61.49 2.33
N LEU A 86 20.10 60.94 3.46
CA LEU A 86 20.79 59.67 3.58
C LEU A 86 19.85 58.56 3.09
N SER A 87 19.93 58.27 1.79
CA SER A 87 19.23 57.13 1.21
C SER A 87 19.98 55.85 1.57
N ASP A 88 19.33 55.01 2.35
CA ASP A 88 19.78 53.66 2.71
C ASP A 88 20.17 52.79 1.50
N GLN A 89 19.70 53.13 0.30
CA GLN A 89 19.96 52.38 -0.92
C GLN A 89 21.40 52.44 -1.42
N ILE A 90 22.19 53.48 -1.11
CA ILE A 90 23.56 53.61 -1.64
C ILE A 90 24.58 52.80 -0.82
N LYS A 91 24.37 52.63 0.49
CA LYS A 91 25.20 51.75 1.34
C LYS A 91 24.91 50.26 1.09
N ARG A 92 23.66 49.93 0.71
CA ARG A 92 23.20 48.54 0.46
C ARG A 92 23.70 47.90 -0.84
N GLY A 93 24.43 48.62 -1.70
CA GLY A 93 24.80 48.12 -3.04
C GLY A 93 26.26 47.69 -3.21
N LYS A 94 27.21 48.26 -2.45
CA LYS A 94 28.64 48.07 -2.73
C LYS A 94 29.33 47.02 -1.85
N HIS A 95 28.81 46.74 -0.66
CA HIS A 95 29.38 45.77 0.27
C HIS A 95 28.31 44.89 0.89
N THR A 96 27.20 44.62 0.20
CA THR A 96 26.08 43.92 0.83
C THR A 96 25.94 42.51 0.34
N VAL A 97 25.77 41.59 1.28
CA VAL A 97 25.40 40.19 1.04
C VAL A 97 23.99 39.99 1.56
N TYR A 98 23.14 39.32 0.78
CA TYR A 98 21.77 39.05 1.19
C TYR A 98 21.68 37.68 1.86
N VAL A 99 21.06 37.60 3.02
CA VAL A 99 20.74 36.33 3.68
C VAL A 99 19.23 36.15 3.67
N MET A 100 18.78 35.04 3.10
CA MET A 100 17.37 34.72 2.88
C MET A 100 17.04 33.33 3.43
N GLY A 101 15.77 33.14 3.82
CA GLY A 101 15.24 31.87 4.31
C GLY A 101 15.33 31.69 5.83
N GLU A 102 15.54 30.46 6.29
CA GLU A 102 15.45 30.05 7.70
C GLU A 102 16.68 30.43 8.53
N VAL A 103 16.85 31.72 8.76
CA VAL A 103 17.83 32.27 9.70
C VAL A 103 17.12 33.14 10.74
N ALA A 104 17.75 33.37 11.88
CA ALA A 104 17.13 34.16 12.96
C ALA A 104 16.76 35.58 12.51
N LYS A 105 17.57 36.19 11.65
CA LYS A 105 17.33 37.52 11.07
C LYS A 105 17.62 37.51 9.56
N PRO A 106 16.62 37.29 8.70
CA PRO A 106 16.81 37.45 7.26
C PRO A 106 17.02 38.92 6.89
N GLY A 107 17.86 39.21 5.90
CA GLY A 107 18.12 40.59 5.51
C GLY A 107 19.42 40.81 4.76
N ALA A 108 19.75 42.08 4.55
CA ALA A 108 20.99 42.50 3.91
C ALA A 108 22.05 42.79 4.97
N TYR A 109 23.25 42.24 4.79
CA TYR A 109 24.37 42.30 5.72
C TYR A 109 25.58 42.95 5.07
N ASP A 110 26.29 43.78 5.82
CA ASP A 110 27.53 44.40 5.38
C ASP A 110 28.68 43.38 5.36
N ALA A 111 29.40 43.33 4.26
CA ALA A 111 30.46 42.39 3.93
C ALA A 111 31.72 43.17 3.58
N GLN A 112 32.52 43.44 4.61
CA GLN A 112 33.79 44.12 4.46
C GLN A 112 34.84 43.20 3.82
N PRO A 113 35.94 43.75 3.28
CA PRO A 113 37.04 42.92 2.78
C PRO A 113 37.55 41.95 3.86
N GLY A 114 37.42 40.64 3.59
CA GLY A 114 37.82 39.57 4.51
C GLY A 114 36.70 38.91 5.30
N THR A 115 35.46 39.41 5.22
CA THR A 115 34.29 38.77 5.84
C THR A 115 34.03 37.39 5.22
N THR A 116 33.83 36.37 6.06
CA THR A 116 33.59 34.99 5.63
C THR A 116 32.10 34.65 5.58
N PHE A 117 31.76 33.52 4.94
CA PHE A 117 30.40 32.97 4.96
C PHE A 117 29.87 32.77 6.39
N ILE A 118 30.72 32.26 7.28
CA ILE A 118 30.36 31.99 8.68
C ILE A 118 30.07 33.31 9.41
N ASP A 119 30.85 34.36 9.16
CA ASP A 119 30.63 35.67 9.78
C ASP A 119 29.29 36.28 9.37
N ILE A 120 28.94 36.24 8.08
CA ILE A 120 27.65 36.73 7.58
C ILE A 120 26.50 35.94 8.21
N LEU A 121 26.61 34.61 8.25
CA LEU A 121 25.56 33.76 8.81
C LEU A 121 25.43 33.95 10.34
N ALA A 122 26.53 34.17 11.05
CA ALA A 122 26.54 34.49 12.47
C ALA A 122 25.90 35.85 12.76
N ASN A 123 26.18 36.86 11.93
CA ASN A 123 25.55 38.18 12.01
C ASN A 123 24.04 38.11 11.74
N ALA A 124 23.60 37.16 10.91
CA ALA A 124 22.19 36.83 10.72
C ALA A 124 21.56 36.07 11.90
N GLY A 125 22.31 35.85 12.98
CA GLY A 125 21.89 35.10 14.17
C GLY A 125 21.87 33.59 13.97
N GLY A 126 22.51 33.09 12.90
CA GLY A 126 22.59 31.68 12.56
C GLY A 126 21.29 31.10 11.97
N PRO A 127 21.35 29.83 11.51
CA PRO A 127 20.17 29.10 11.05
C PRO A 127 19.19 28.84 12.19
N THR A 128 17.89 28.88 11.91
CA THR A 128 16.87 28.50 12.91
C THR A 128 16.86 26.98 13.14
N ARG A 129 16.11 26.51 14.14
CA ARG A 129 15.88 25.07 14.36
C ARG A 129 15.18 24.37 13.18
N TYR A 130 14.49 25.14 12.36
CA TYR A 130 13.78 24.68 11.18
C TYR A 130 14.63 24.80 9.91
N ALA A 131 15.86 25.29 9.98
CA ALA A 131 16.73 25.39 8.82
C ALA A 131 17.28 24.03 8.37
N ASP A 132 17.29 23.77 7.07
CA ASP A 132 18.00 22.63 6.49
C ASP A 132 19.47 23.01 6.26
N GLY A 133 20.30 22.66 7.25
CA GLY A 133 21.72 22.97 7.27
C GLY A 133 22.55 22.21 6.22
N ARG A 134 22.01 21.16 5.59
CA ARG A 134 22.75 20.37 4.58
C ARG A 134 22.59 20.93 3.17
N GLN A 135 21.57 21.75 2.94
CA GLN A 135 21.17 22.22 1.61
C GLN A 135 21.32 23.74 1.44
N MET A 136 22.22 24.39 2.20
CA MET A 136 22.45 25.82 2.06
C MET A 136 23.04 26.16 0.69
N ARG A 137 22.65 27.32 0.15
CA ARG A 137 23.04 27.75 -1.19
C ARG A 137 23.63 29.14 -1.15
N VAL A 138 24.73 29.33 -1.87
CA VAL A 138 25.27 30.65 -2.20
C VAL A 138 25.03 30.91 -3.67
N ILE A 139 24.24 31.94 -3.95
CA ILE A 139 23.93 32.44 -5.29
C ILE A 139 24.89 33.59 -5.56
N LYS A 140 25.85 33.36 -6.45
CA LYS A 140 26.81 34.39 -6.87
C LYS A 140 26.13 35.40 -7.80
N GLN A 141 26.63 36.63 -7.85
CA GLN A 141 26.11 37.68 -8.74
C GLN A 141 26.00 37.25 -10.22
N GLY A 142 26.89 36.36 -10.69
CA GLY A 142 26.85 35.78 -12.04
C GLY A 142 25.88 34.61 -12.24
N GLY A 143 25.00 34.32 -11.27
CA GLY A 143 24.01 33.24 -11.33
C GLY A 143 24.55 31.84 -10.98
N LYS A 144 25.86 31.70 -10.72
CA LYS A 144 26.44 30.43 -10.26
C LYS A 144 25.94 30.11 -8.85
N ILE A 145 25.41 28.90 -8.66
CA ILE A 145 24.95 28.39 -7.37
C ILE A 145 26.02 27.46 -6.79
N MET A 146 26.42 27.69 -5.54
CA MET A 146 27.31 26.81 -4.78
C MET A 146 26.55 26.22 -3.59
N MET A 147 26.63 24.91 -3.43
CA MET A 147 26.04 24.21 -2.29
C MET A 147 27.01 24.19 -1.11
N PHE A 148 26.48 24.30 0.10
CA PHE A 148 27.26 24.16 1.32
C PHE A 148 26.49 23.33 2.36
N ASP A 149 27.15 22.29 2.85
CA ASP A 149 26.66 21.47 3.96
C ASP A 149 27.29 21.95 5.27
N MET A 150 26.51 22.72 6.04
CA MET A 150 26.95 23.27 7.31
C MET A 150 27.05 22.19 8.39
N VAL A 151 26.19 21.16 8.35
CA VAL A 151 26.19 20.08 9.34
C VAL A 151 27.50 19.30 9.22
N ALA A 152 27.86 18.90 8.00
CA ALA A 152 29.12 18.23 7.71
C ALA A 152 30.34 19.08 8.11
N PHE A 153 30.27 20.40 7.97
CA PHE A 153 31.34 21.31 8.42
C PHE A 153 31.48 21.32 9.96
N THR A 154 30.36 21.41 10.69
CA THR A 154 30.37 21.45 12.16
C THR A 154 30.76 20.12 12.81
N GLU A 155 30.49 19.00 12.14
CA GLU A 155 30.86 17.65 12.59
C GLU A 155 32.34 17.31 12.31
N GLY A 156 33.14 18.27 11.82
CA GLY A 156 34.57 18.09 11.53
C GLY A 156 34.86 17.44 10.17
N GLY A 157 33.87 17.40 9.27
CA GLY A 157 34.02 16.92 7.91
C GLY A 157 34.85 17.86 7.02
N LYS A 158 35.12 17.40 5.78
CA LYS A 158 35.93 18.15 4.78
C LYS A 158 35.17 19.29 4.09
N ALA A 159 33.97 19.65 4.55
CA ALA A 159 33.19 20.72 3.93
C ALA A 159 33.93 22.07 4.12
N VAL A 160 34.20 22.78 3.03
CA VAL A 160 34.89 24.09 3.09
C VAL A 160 33.84 25.18 2.89
N PRO A 161 33.73 26.16 3.80
CA PRO A 161 32.82 27.30 3.64
C PRO A 161 33.09 28.04 2.32
N PRO A 162 32.06 28.30 1.50
CA PRO A 162 32.22 29.01 0.25
C PRO A 162 32.68 30.46 0.48
N LYS A 163 33.50 30.98 -0.43
CA LYS A 163 33.88 32.40 -0.41
C LYS A 163 32.70 33.28 -0.84
N ILE A 164 32.44 34.32 -0.04
CA ILE A 164 31.37 35.30 -0.27
C ILE A 164 31.98 36.61 -0.74
N ASP A 165 31.36 37.20 -1.75
CA ASP A 165 31.69 38.51 -2.29
C ASP A 165 30.45 39.43 -2.19
N PRO A 166 30.62 40.76 -2.13
CA PRO A 166 29.51 41.69 -2.20
C PRO A 166 28.60 41.45 -3.40
N GLY A 167 27.29 41.47 -3.18
CA GLY A 167 26.26 41.19 -4.17
C GLY A 167 25.78 39.74 -4.20
N ASP A 168 26.43 38.82 -3.47
CA ASP A 168 25.97 37.45 -3.33
C ASP A 168 24.72 37.33 -2.46
N ALA A 169 23.99 36.23 -2.63
CA ALA A 169 22.89 35.83 -1.75
C ALA A 169 23.13 34.45 -1.13
N ILE A 170 22.96 34.35 0.19
CA ILE A 170 22.92 33.12 0.95
C ILE A 170 21.45 32.75 1.14
N LEU A 171 21.05 31.58 0.64
CA LEU A 171 19.74 31.00 0.82
C LEU A 171 19.84 29.82 1.78
N VAL A 172 19.14 29.93 2.91
CA VAL A 172 19.00 28.87 3.90
C VAL A 172 17.59 28.28 3.79
N PRO A 173 17.43 27.11 3.16
CA PRO A 173 16.11 26.50 3.03
C PRO A 173 15.55 26.07 4.39
N GLU A 174 14.22 26.05 4.48
CA GLU A 174 13.52 25.37 5.58
C GLU A 174 13.63 23.85 5.41
N LYS A 175 13.82 23.14 6.51
CA LYS A 175 13.59 21.71 6.63
C LYS A 175 12.18 21.47 6.13
N THR A 176 12.09 20.89 4.96
CA THR A 176 10.81 20.42 4.50
C THR A 176 10.48 19.26 5.44
N ASP A 177 9.57 19.48 6.38
CA ASP A 177 9.02 18.38 7.18
C ASP A 177 8.66 17.28 6.18
N ASN A 178 9.17 16.07 6.43
CA ASN A 178 8.91 14.83 5.68
C ASN A 178 7.41 14.43 5.68
N LEU A 179 6.51 15.38 5.96
CA LEU A 179 5.07 15.29 6.08
C LEU A 179 4.33 15.87 4.86
N GLN A 180 5.02 16.50 3.90
CA GLN A 180 4.37 16.80 2.62
C GLN A 180 4.40 15.57 1.71
N PRO A 181 3.24 15.05 1.26
CA PRO A 181 3.16 13.95 0.30
C PRO A 181 3.53 14.46 -1.10
N SER A 182 4.82 14.78 -1.29
CA SER A 182 5.36 15.06 -2.62
C SER A 182 6.41 14.01 -2.92
N TRP A 183 5.93 12.90 -3.46
CA TRP A 183 6.71 11.80 -4.05
C TRP A 183 7.69 12.26 -5.15
N LEU A 184 7.71 13.56 -5.49
CA LEU A 184 8.62 14.21 -6.45
C LEU A 184 9.93 14.75 -5.84
N LYS A 185 10.03 14.92 -4.51
CA LYS A 185 11.11 15.72 -3.90
C LYS A 185 12.39 14.93 -3.57
N THR A 186 12.31 13.60 -3.42
CA THR A 186 13.48 12.76 -3.14
C THR A 186 13.88 12.00 -4.41
N PRO A 187 15.08 12.25 -4.95
CA PRO A 187 15.62 11.51 -6.07
C PRO A 187 15.57 9.99 -5.82
N PRO A 188 15.21 9.15 -6.81
CA PRO A 188 15.06 7.70 -6.63
C PRO A 188 16.34 7.01 -6.14
N ASP A 189 17.50 7.58 -6.43
CA ASP A 189 18.84 7.12 -6.08
C ASP A 189 19.21 7.38 -4.61
N ARG A 190 18.37 8.07 -3.84
CA ARG A 190 18.61 8.39 -2.42
C ARG A 190 17.45 8.03 -1.49
N ALA A 191 16.46 7.30 -1.99
CA ALA A 191 15.26 6.99 -1.23
C ALA A 191 14.94 5.50 -1.27
N ILE A 192 14.33 5.00 -0.20
CA ILE A 192 13.64 3.72 -0.20
C ILE A 192 12.14 3.98 -0.27
N HIS A 193 11.44 3.18 -1.07
CA HIS A 193 9.99 3.26 -1.18
C HIS A 193 9.35 2.28 -0.18
N MET A 194 8.58 2.79 0.78
CA MET A 194 7.77 1.98 1.67
C MET A 194 6.31 1.90 1.19
N LEU A 195 5.78 0.68 1.11
CA LEU A 195 4.43 0.37 0.67
C LEU A 195 3.72 -0.57 1.65
N GLY A 196 2.39 -0.59 1.58
CA GLY A 196 1.55 -1.55 2.29
C GLY A 196 1.09 -1.07 3.66
N ALA A 197 0.95 -2.02 4.60
CA ALA A 197 0.27 -1.88 5.89
C ALA A 197 1.12 -1.16 6.95
N VAL A 198 1.45 0.11 6.68
CA VAL A 198 2.17 1.01 7.59
C VAL A 198 1.40 2.32 7.72
N TYR A 199 1.59 3.05 8.83
CA TYR A 199 0.82 4.28 9.07
C TYR A 199 1.11 5.38 8.05
N LYS A 200 2.34 5.45 7.54
CA LYS A 200 2.77 6.43 6.54
C LYS A 200 3.49 5.70 5.40
N PRO A 201 2.78 5.22 4.38
CA PRO A 201 3.43 4.70 3.18
C PRO A 201 3.99 5.87 2.33
N GLY A 202 5.12 5.66 1.66
CA GLY A 202 5.76 6.71 0.86
C GLY A 202 7.25 6.50 0.61
N ARG A 203 7.91 7.51 0.04
CA ARG A 203 9.37 7.51 -0.13
C ARG A 203 10.04 8.12 1.10
N TYR A 204 11.05 7.42 1.59
CA TYR A 204 11.87 7.82 2.73
C TYR A 204 13.29 8.06 2.27
N GLU A 205 13.87 9.19 2.68
CA GLU A 205 15.31 9.42 2.50
C GLU A 205 16.10 8.33 3.21
N TRP A 206 17.12 7.81 2.53
CA TRP A 206 17.93 6.69 3.01
C TRP A 206 19.36 7.11 3.34
N SER A 207 19.86 6.61 4.46
CA SER A 207 21.25 6.70 4.89
C SER A 207 21.79 5.29 5.14
N ASP A 208 23.04 5.02 4.80
CA ASP A 208 23.62 3.67 4.94
C ASP A 208 23.78 3.22 6.41
N GLU A 209 23.64 4.15 7.36
CA GLU A 209 23.60 3.87 8.79
C GLU A 209 22.20 3.46 9.30
N MET A 210 21.16 3.61 8.48
CA MET A 210 19.79 3.23 8.86
C MET A 210 19.56 1.74 8.68
N SER A 211 18.70 1.17 9.51
CA SER A 211 18.23 -0.21 9.41
C SER A 211 16.80 -0.31 8.86
N LEU A 212 16.38 -1.54 8.54
CA LEU A 212 14.97 -1.84 8.24
C LEU A 212 14.02 -1.40 9.38
N PHE A 213 14.45 -1.53 10.63
CA PHE A 213 13.67 -1.11 11.80
C PHE A 213 13.49 0.40 11.83
N ASP A 214 14.55 1.16 11.58
CA ASP A 214 14.50 2.63 11.56
C ASP A 214 13.58 3.12 10.44
N LEU A 215 13.64 2.46 9.28
CA LEU A 215 12.78 2.76 8.16
C LEU A 215 11.30 2.54 8.51
N ILE A 216 10.95 1.40 9.11
CA ILE A 216 9.57 1.09 9.55
C ILE A 216 9.12 2.05 10.65
N ALA A 217 9.99 2.38 11.60
CA ALA A 217 9.70 3.36 12.65
C ALA A 217 9.44 4.75 12.05
N ASN A 218 10.22 5.19 11.06
CA ASN A 218 10.02 6.46 10.35
C ASN A 218 8.69 6.49 9.57
N ALA A 219 8.21 5.33 9.12
CA ALA A 219 6.88 5.18 8.54
C ALA A 219 5.74 5.14 9.57
N GLY A 220 6.06 5.38 10.86
CA GLY A 220 5.10 5.35 11.95
C GLY A 220 4.80 3.94 12.46
N GLY A 221 5.53 2.92 12.01
CA GLY A 221 5.31 1.53 12.35
C GLY A 221 4.29 0.82 11.46
N PRO A 222 4.15 -0.51 11.64
CA PRO A 222 3.09 -1.30 11.00
C PRO A 222 1.71 -0.92 11.56
N THR A 223 0.67 -1.02 10.73
CA THR A 223 -0.72 -0.91 11.19
C THR A 223 -1.15 -2.20 11.89
N GLU A 224 -2.31 -2.19 12.56
CA GLU A 224 -2.90 -3.40 13.18
C GLU A 224 -3.18 -4.52 12.16
N ALA A 225 -3.37 -4.14 10.90
CA ALA A 225 -3.56 -5.09 9.80
C ALA A 225 -2.22 -5.52 9.16
N GLY A 226 -1.05 -5.12 9.66
CA GLY A 226 0.23 -5.41 9.03
C GLY A 226 0.77 -6.80 9.35
N ASP A 227 1.09 -7.58 8.30
CA ASP A 227 1.77 -8.87 8.41
C ASP A 227 3.29 -8.68 8.48
N LEU A 228 3.82 -8.71 9.70
CA LEU A 228 5.25 -8.59 9.99
C LEU A 228 6.03 -9.88 9.73
N SER A 229 5.36 -11.02 9.53
CA SER A 229 6.03 -12.30 9.26
C SER A 229 6.51 -12.44 7.82
N ALA A 230 5.98 -11.61 6.92
CA ALA A 230 6.22 -11.71 5.49
C ALA A 230 6.59 -10.37 4.82
N ILE A 231 7.39 -9.53 5.48
CA ILE A 231 7.86 -8.27 4.91
C ILE A 231 8.63 -8.55 3.62
N ARG A 232 8.27 -7.87 2.53
CA ARG A 232 8.87 -8.08 1.19
C ARG A 232 9.79 -6.93 0.83
N ILE A 233 11.01 -7.27 0.45
CA ILE A 233 12.02 -6.31 0.01
C ILE A 233 12.30 -6.59 -1.46
N LEU A 234 11.89 -5.67 -2.32
CA LEU A 234 12.10 -5.71 -3.76
C LEU A 234 13.40 -4.99 -4.08
N VAL A 235 14.39 -5.77 -4.49
CA VAL A 235 15.69 -5.24 -4.93
C VAL A 235 15.58 -4.79 -6.39
N SER A 236 15.79 -3.51 -6.63
CA SER A 236 15.83 -2.95 -7.98
C SER A 236 17.24 -3.09 -8.56
N LYS A 237 17.55 -4.26 -9.15
CA LYS A 237 18.72 -4.47 -10.01
C LYS A 237 18.27 -5.12 -11.32
N ASP A 238 18.70 -4.56 -12.45
CA ASP A 238 18.64 -5.17 -13.79
C ASP A 238 17.25 -5.66 -14.25
N SER A 239 16.22 -4.81 -14.11
CA SER A 239 14.87 -5.00 -14.68
C SER A 239 14.10 -6.26 -14.25
N LYS A 240 14.64 -7.08 -13.33
CA LYS A 240 13.97 -8.23 -12.72
C LYS A 240 14.08 -8.13 -11.19
N ALA A 241 13.00 -7.69 -10.55
CA ALA A 241 12.94 -7.65 -9.08
C ALA A 241 12.71 -9.06 -8.53
N ARG A 242 13.58 -9.51 -7.61
CA ARG A 242 13.31 -10.69 -6.77
C ARG A 242 12.94 -10.21 -5.37
N PRO A 243 11.78 -10.61 -4.83
CA PRO A 243 11.41 -10.27 -3.46
C PRO A 243 12.24 -11.12 -2.49
N VAL A 244 12.93 -10.45 -1.58
CA VAL A 244 13.47 -11.07 -0.36
C VAL A 244 12.39 -10.97 0.71
N ILE A 245 12.06 -12.09 1.35
CA ILE A 245 11.07 -12.13 2.43
C ILE A 245 11.82 -12.14 3.76
N PHE A 246 11.40 -11.28 4.68
CA PHE A 246 11.95 -11.21 6.03
C PHE A 246 10.83 -11.33 7.08
N ASP A 247 11.02 -12.25 8.01
CA ASP A 247 10.14 -12.48 9.15
C ASP A 247 10.61 -11.61 10.32
N MET A 248 10.08 -10.39 10.37
CA MET A 248 10.41 -9.43 11.43
C MET A 248 9.71 -9.79 12.74
N GLN A 249 8.54 -10.42 12.69
CA GLN A 249 7.82 -10.84 13.88
C GLN A 249 8.61 -11.87 14.69
N ALA A 250 9.09 -12.93 14.03
CA ALA A 250 9.92 -13.93 14.68
C ALA A 250 11.21 -13.33 15.25
N PHE A 251 11.81 -12.37 14.54
CA PHE A 251 13.01 -11.67 15.00
C PHE A 251 12.76 -10.86 16.29
N ILE A 252 11.63 -10.15 16.38
CA ILE A 252 11.28 -9.35 17.56
C ILE A 252 10.95 -10.26 18.75
N GLU A 253 10.19 -11.34 18.52
CA GLU A 253 9.70 -12.22 19.60
C GLU A 253 10.78 -13.13 20.15
N LYS A 254 11.58 -13.75 19.28
CA LYS A 254 12.56 -14.77 19.64
C LYS A 254 13.98 -14.22 19.74
N GLY A 255 14.19 -12.99 19.31
CA GLY A 255 15.50 -12.43 19.05
C GLY A 255 16.15 -13.05 17.81
N GLY A 256 17.32 -12.52 17.44
CA GLY A 256 18.08 -13.02 16.31
C GLY A 256 19.42 -12.30 16.20
N ASP A 257 20.28 -12.79 15.31
CA ASP A 257 21.51 -12.08 14.97
C ASP A 257 21.19 -10.90 14.05
N LEU A 258 21.65 -9.70 14.39
CA LEU A 258 21.51 -8.49 13.58
C LEU A 258 22.07 -8.66 12.16
N SER A 259 23.00 -9.61 11.94
CA SER A 259 23.49 -9.95 10.61
C SER A 259 22.41 -10.54 9.68
N THR A 260 21.33 -11.08 10.23
CA THR A 260 20.20 -11.65 9.46
C THR A 260 19.22 -10.58 8.99
N VAL A 261 19.31 -9.36 9.53
CA VAL A 261 18.48 -8.23 9.11
C VAL A 261 18.92 -7.80 7.71
N PRO A 262 18.01 -7.74 6.73
CA PRO A 262 18.36 -7.39 5.37
C PRO A 262 19.00 -5.99 5.28
N GLN A 263 20.17 -5.93 4.64
CA GLN A 263 20.86 -4.67 4.34
C GLN A 263 20.15 -3.96 3.19
N LEU A 264 19.59 -2.79 3.48
CA LEU A 264 18.84 -2.00 2.52
C LEU A 264 19.74 -0.97 1.83
N HIS A 265 19.37 -0.58 0.61
CA HIS A 265 20.06 0.46 -0.15
C HIS A 265 19.02 1.35 -0.82
N ALA A 266 19.43 2.58 -1.15
CA ALA A 266 18.59 3.47 -1.93
C ALA A 266 18.14 2.83 -3.26
N GLY A 267 16.91 3.11 -3.65
CA GLY A 267 16.23 2.51 -4.80
C GLY A 267 15.47 1.21 -4.50
N TYR A 268 15.55 0.67 -3.28
CA TYR A 268 14.79 -0.52 -2.88
C TYR A 268 13.33 -0.17 -2.62
N THR A 269 12.45 -1.18 -2.71
CA THR A 269 11.05 -1.05 -2.25
C THR A 269 10.80 -2.06 -1.15
N VAL A 270 10.34 -1.58 0.01
CA VAL A 270 9.93 -2.39 1.16
C VAL A 270 8.41 -2.38 1.22
N MET A 271 7.80 -3.56 1.26
CA MET A 271 6.35 -3.74 1.31
C MET A 271 5.98 -4.55 2.54
N VAL A 272 5.14 -3.97 3.39
CA VAL A 272 4.50 -4.68 4.52
C VAL A 272 3.14 -5.19 4.04
N PRO A 273 2.92 -6.51 3.87
CA PRO A 273 1.62 -7.04 3.48
C PRO A 273 0.54 -6.75 4.53
N GLU A 274 -0.72 -6.79 4.11
CA GLU A 274 -1.84 -6.84 5.06
C GLU A 274 -2.13 -8.30 5.46
N LEU A 275 -2.44 -8.51 6.74
CA LEU A 275 -3.03 -9.73 7.26
C LEU A 275 -4.37 -9.99 6.55
N PRO A 276 -4.72 -11.25 6.29
CA PRO A 276 -6.07 -11.63 5.86
C PRO A 276 -7.13 -11.05 6.82
N LYS A 277 -8.06 -10.25 6.29
CA LYS A 277 -9.20 -9.75 7.06
C LYS A 277 -10.37 -10.73 6.99
N ASP A 278 -11.09 -10.83 8.10
CA ASP A 278 -12.33 -11.59 8.21
C ASP A 278 -13.33 -11.14 7.10
N PRO A 279 -13.77 -12.05 6.21
CA PRO A 279 -14.52 -11.67 5.01
C PRO A 279 -16.00 -11.39 5.23
N THR A 280 -16.49 -11.46 6.47
CA THR A 280 -17.90 -11.15 6.82
C THR A 280 -18.33 -9.72 6.46
N ASP A 281 -17.39 -8.78 6.25
CA ASP A 281 -17.69 -7.38 5.84
C ASP A 281 -17.36 -7.03 4.37
N ASN A 282 -16.95 -7.98 3.52
CA ASN A 282 -16.22 -7.64 2.29
C ASN A 282 -16.92 -7.96 0.96
N LYS A 283 -18.20 -7.59 0.79
CA LYS A 283 -18.82 -7.52 -0.55
C LYS A 283 -18.08 -6.57 -1.52
N SER A 284 -17.25 -5.66 -1.01
CA SER A 284 -16.49 -4.68 -1.80
C SER A 284 -15.04 -5.08 -2.14
N GLN A 285 -14.50 -6.19 -1.61
CA GLN A 285 -13.09 -6.60 -1.85
C GLN A 285 -12.92 -7.81 -2.77
N TRP A 286 -13.98 -8.29 -3.44
CA TRP A 286 -13.95 -9.41 -4.38
C TRP A 286 -12.90 -9.25 -5.50
N LEU A 287 -12.40 -8.03 -5.75
CA LEU A 287 -11.44 -7.69 -6.79
C LEU A 287 -9.96 -7.64 -6.34
N ALA A 288 -9.64 -7.71 -5.04
CA ALA A 288 -8.29 -7.38 -4.54
C ALA A 288 -7.40 -8.59 -4.22
N GLN A 289 -7.96 -9.77 -3.99
CA GLN A 289 -7.21 -10.98 -3.62
C GLN A 289 -7.00 -11.88 -4.83
N SER A 290 -5.75 -12.14 -5.18
CA SER A 290 -5.38 -12.99 -6.31
C SER A 290 -5.71 -14.47 -6.03
N PRO A 291 -6.20 -15.26 -7.02
CA PRO A 291 -6.61 -16.68 -6.84
C PRO A 291 -5.56 -17.62 -6.22
N ASP A 292 -4.29 -17.23 -6.21
CA ASP A 292 -3.15 -17.94 -5.63
C ASP A 292 -2.99 -17.74 -4.12
N ARG A 293 -3.84 -16.94 -3.45
CA ARG A 293 -3.78 -16.69 -2.00
C ARG A 293 -5.12 -16.80 -1.29
N SER A 294 -6.01 -17.61 -1.84
CA SER A 294 -7.36 -17.72 -1.32
C SER A 294 -7.86 -19.14 -1.35
N ILE A 295 -8.70 -19.49 -0.39
CA ILE A 295 -9.42 -20.76 -0.34
C ILE A 295 -10.93 -20.49 -0.45
N TYR A 296 -11.69 -21.48 -0.88
CA TYR A 296 -13.14 -21.38 -1.07
C TYR A 296 -13.85 -22.19 0.01
N ILE A 297 -14.82 -21.60 0.70
CA ILE A 297 -15.69 -22.30 1.64
C ILE A 297 -17.13 -22.16 1.16
N MET A 298 -17.83 -23.28 1.02
CA MET A 298 -19.20 -23.33 0.52
C MET A 298 -20.07 -24.28 1.35
N GLY A 299 -21.38 -24.07 1.29
CA GLY A 299 -22.38 -24.94 1.91
C GLY A 299 -22.87 -24.44 3.27
N ALA A 300 -23.09 -25.37 4.19
CA ALA A 300 -23.71 -25.15 5.50
C ALA A 300 -22.75 -24.52 6.52
N VAL A 301 -22.32 -23.29 6.24
CA VAL A 301 -21.47 -22.47 7.10
C VAL A 301 -22.10 -21.09 7.29
N GLY A 302 -21.78 -20.39 8.39
CA GLY A 302 -22.41 -19.11 8.71
C GLY A 302 -22.15 -18.04 7.63
N ALA A 303 -20.94 -18.03 7.09
CA ALA A 303 -20.53 -17.18 5.98
C ALA A 303 -19.87 -18.03 4.88
N PRO A 304 -20.58 -18.41 3.80
CA PRO A 304 -19.94 -19.04 2.66
C PRO A 304 -19.27 -17.99 1.76
N GLY A 305 -18.09 -18.29 1.23
CA GLY A 305 -17.34 -17.33 0.42
C GLY A 305 -15.91 -17.72 0.11
N ARG A 306 -15.16 -16.73 -0.36
CA ARG A 306 -13.74 -16.84 -0.67
C ARG A 306 -12.94 -16.15 0.44
N TYR A 307 -12.01 -16.88 1.01
CA TYR A 307 -11.24 -16.47 2.19
C TYR A 307 -9.79 -16.23 1.79
N ALA A 308 -9.20 -15.14 2.27
CA ALA A 308 -7.76 -14.95 2.18
C ALA A 308 -7.08 -16.00 3.06
N PHE A 309 -6.08 -16.69 2.51
CA PHE A 309 -5.47 -17.85 3.13
C PHE A 309 -3.95 -17.79 2.97
N ASN A 310 -3.22 -18.12 4.03
CA ASN A 310 -1.78 -18.32 4.03
C ASN A 310 -1.44 -19.68 4.66
N ASN A 311 -0.21 -20.16 4.45
CA ASN A 311 0.19 -21.51 4.90
C ASN A 311 0.39 -21.63 6.42
N GLN A 312 0.20 -20.54 7.18
CA GLN A 312 0.22 -20.57 8.65
C GLN A 312 -1.17 -20.89 9.23
N MET A 313 -2.24 -20.73 8.45
CA MET A 313 -3.62 -21.01 8.85
C MET A 313 -3.96 -22.48 8.69
N GLY A 314 -4.62 -23.06 9.69
CA GLY A 314 -5.12 -24.42 9.68
C GLY A 314 -6.57 -24.56 9.21
N PHE A 315 -7.05 -25.80 9.13
CA PHE A 315 -8.43 -26.12 8.74
C PHE A 315 -9.49 -25.51 9.68
N LEU A 316 -9.21 -25.46 10.99
CA LEU A 316 -10.15 -24.89 11.95
C LEU A 316 -10.18 -23.36 11.92
N ASP A 317 -9.03 -22.72 11.67
CA ASP A 317 -8.96 -21.25 11.57
C ASP A 317 -9.82 -20.75 10.42
N ILE A 318 -9.77 -21.45 9.28
CA ILE A 318 -10.55 -21.06 8.11
C ILE A 318 -12.04 -21.38 8.28
N LEU A 319 -12.37 -22.50 8.91
CA LEU A 319 -13.76 -22.84 9.21
C LEU A 319 -14.35 -21.87 10.23
N GLY A 320 -13.56 -21.41 11.20
CA GLY A 320 -13.92 -20.37 12.16
C GLY A 320 -14.14 -19.01 11.48
N ALA A 321 -13.28 -18.61 10.54
CA ALA A 321 -13.47 -17.40 9.74
C ALA A 321 -14.79 -17.44 8.92
N ALA A 322 -15.28 -18.63 8.57
CA ALA A 322 -16.56 -18.82 7.90
C ALA A 322 -17.78 -18.82 8.86
N ASP A 323 -17.65 -18.23 10.06
CA ASP A 323 -18.63 -18.29 11.15
C ASP A 323 -18.97 -19.72 11.61
N GLY A 324 -18.09 -20.68 11.33
CA GLY A 324 -18.27 -22.09 11.65
C GLY A 324 -19.40 -22.78 10.86
N PRO A 325 -19.58 -24.09 11.08
CA PRO A 325 -20.69 -24.83 10.51
C PRO A 325 -22.04 -24.38 11.10
N THR A 326 -23.07 -24.29 10.28
CA THR A 326 -24.44 -23.99 10.74
C THR A 326 -25.05 -25.18 11.50
N GLY A 327 -26.14 -24.95 12.23
CA GLY A 327 -26.79 -26.01 13.03
C GLY A 327 -27.32 -27.20 12.21
N ASN A 328 -27.52 -27.03 10.90
CA ASN A 328 -27.93 -28.07 9.97
C ASN A 328 -26.76 -28.69 9.19
N ALA A 329 -25.50 -28.34 9.47
CA ALA A 329 -24.34 -28.84 8.76
C ALA A 329 -24.06 -30.34 9.04
N ASP A 330 -23.66 -31.07 8.01
CA ASP A 330 -23.13 -32.44 8.14
C ASP A 330 -21.62 -32.40 8.41
N LEU A 331 -21.31 -32.50 9.70
CA LEU A 331 -19.95 -32.45 10.22
C LEU A 331 -19.13 -33.73 9.96
N LYS A 332 -19.75 -34.81 9.47
CA LYS A 332 -19.06 -36.08 9.23
C LYS A 332 -18.55 -36.22 7.79
N HIS A 333 -19.13 -35.48 6.87
CA HIS A 333 -18.88 -35.60 5.44
C HIS A 333 -18.45 -34.27 4.82
N ILE A 334 -17.66 -33.48 5.53
CA ILE A 334 -17.09 -32.24 4.97
C ILE A 334 -16.10 -32.65 3.87
N ARG A 335 -16.23 -32.04 2.69
CA ARG A 335 -15.42 -32.40 1.51
C ARG A 335 -14.38 -31.33 1.25
N VAL A 336 -13.11 -31.71 1.12
CA VAL A 336 -12.02 -30.82 0.74
C VAL A 336 -11.48 -31.25 -0.63
N SER A 337 -11.62 -30.37 -1.61
CA SER A 337 -11.13 -30.58 -2.98
C SER A 337 -9.83 -29.81 -3.19
N LEU A 338 -8.76 -30.54 -3.53
CA LEU A 338 -7.43 -29.95 -3.72
C LEU A 338 -7.27 -29.38 -5.13
N ARG A 339 -6.71 -28.17 -5.25
CA ARG A 339 -6.53 -27.52 -6.55
C ARG A 339 -5.47 -28.22 -7.41
N GLY A 340 -5.70 -28.29 -8.73
CA GLY A 340 -4.71 -28.76 -9.70
C GLY A 340 -4.62 -30.29 -9.85
N LYS A 341 -5.35 -31.05 -9.03
CA LYS A 341 -5.50 -32.50 -9.19
C LYS A 341 -6.81 -32.82 -9.89
N ALA A 342 -6.80 -32.79 -11.23
CA ALA A 342 -7.95 -33.25 -12.00
C ALA A 342 -8.24 -34.73 -11.66
N ASN A 343 -9.50 -35.06 -11.37
CA ASN A 343 -9.97 -36.40 -10.97
C ASN A 343 -9.43 -36.94 -9.62
N ALA A 344 -9.02 -36.09 -8.68
CA ALA A 344 -8.78 -36.53 -7.31
C ALA A 344 -10.09 -36.60 -6.53
N ASP A 345 -10.33 -37.72 -5.84
CA ASP A 345 -11.43 -37.83 -4.89
C ASP A 345 -11.28 -36.76 -3.79
N PRO A 346 -12.38 -36.09 -3.40
CA PRO A 346 -12.33 -35.11 -2.33
C PRO A 346 -11.94 -35.79 -1.01
N ILE A 347 -11.10 -35.13 -0.23
CA ILE A 347 -10.78 -35.57 1.13
C ILE A 347 -12.04 -35.39 1.97
N VAL A 348 -12.51 -36.47 2.58
CA VAL A 348 -13.64 -36.44 3.51
C VAL A 348 -13.13 -36.23 4.92
N VAL A 349 -13.62 -35.18 5.57
CA VAL A 349 -13.25 -34.76 6.93
C VAL A 349 -14.42 -35.04 7.87
N ASP A 350 -14.16 -35.82 8.92
CA ASP A 350 -15.09 -36.08 10.01
C ASP A 350 -14.72 -35.21 11.22
N LEU A 351 -15.34 -34.03 11.29
CA LEU A 351 -15.11 -33.07 12.35
C LEU A 351 -15.72 -33.53 13.68
N VAL A 352 -16.75 -34.38 13.66
CA VAL A 352 -17.31 -34.96 14.90
C VAL A 352 -16.26 -35.83 15.56
N ARG A 353 -15.63 -36.72 14.78
CA ARG A 353 -14.55 -37.58 15.28
C ARG A 353 -13.36 -36.76 15.79
N TYR A 354 -12.99 -35.69 15.10
CA TYR A 354 -11.97 -34.75 15.59
C TYR A 354 -12.34 -34.15 16.95
N MET A 355 -13.57 -33.66 17.12
CA MET A 355 -14.00 -33.08 18.40
C MET A 355 -14.05 -34.09 19.55
N GLU A 356 -14.30 -35.37 19.25
CA GLU A 356 -14.28 -36.46 20.24
C GLU A 356 -12.87 -36.91 20.62
N THR A 357 -11.93 -36.90 19.68
CA THR A 357 -10.60 -37.52 19.84
C THR A 357 -9.46 -36.53 20.00
N GLY A 358 -9.63 -35.29 19.53
CA GLY A 358 -8.56 -34.30 19.41
C GLY A 358 -7.46 -34.68 18.42
N ASP A 359 -7.69 -35.68 17.56
CA ASP A 359 -6.67 -36.19 16.63
C ASP A 359 -6.50 -35.23 15.44
N GLU A 360 -5.43 -34.42 15.48
CA GLU A 360 -5.09 -33.47 14.42
C GLU A 360 -4.81 -34.15 13.06
N SER A 361 -4.49 -35.45 13.04
CA SER A 361 -4.28 -36.17 11.77
C SER A 361 -5.56 -36.33 10.93
N LEU A 362 -6.73 -36.09 11.54
CA LEU A 362 -8.02 -36.06 10.86
C LEU A 362 -8.25 -34.76 10.08
N LEU A 363 -7.45 -33.71 10.34
CA LEU A 363 -7.56 -32.42 9.68
C LEU A 363 -6.59 -32.34 8.50
N PRO A 364 -7.06 -32.02 7.28
CA PRO A 364 -6.18 -31.93 6.12
C PRO A 364 -5.30 -30.68 6.19
N HIS A 365 -4.08 -30.79 5.66
CA HIS A 365 -3.29 -29.62 5.32
C HIS A 365 -3.89 -28.94 4.10
N LEU A 366 -4.05 -27.61 4.16
CA LEU A 366 -4.71 -26.83 3.13
C LEU A 366 -3.69 -25.99 2.36
N GLU A 367 -3.91 -25.86 1.06
CA GLU A 367 -3.13 -25.00 0.17
C GLU A 367 -4.00 -23.90 -0.45
N PRO A 368 -3.41 -22.76 -0.84
CA PRO A 368 -4.13 -21.72 -1.56
C PRO A 368 -4.79 -22.26 -2.84
N GLY A 369 -6.11 -22.08 -2.92
CA GLY A 369 -6.95 -22.46 -4.05
C GLY A 369 -7.78 -23.72 -3.82
N ASP A 370 -7.60 -24.40 -2.69
CA ASP A 370 -8.45 -25.52 -2.29
C ASP A 370 -9.90 -25.08 -2.05
N MET A 371 -10.82 -26.05 -2.06
CA MET A 371 -12.24 -25.82 -1.81
C MET A 371 -12.74 -26.72 -0.70
N ILE A 372 -13.28 -26.11 0.35
CA ILE A 372 -13.98 -26.77 1.44
C ILE A 372 -15.48 -26.64 1.18
N TYR A 373 -16.16 -27.77 1.15
CA TYR A 373 -17.59 -27.86 1.00
C TYR A 373 -18.19 -28.57 2.21
N VAL A 374 -19.04 -27.85 2.95
CA VAL A 374 -19.77 -28.36 4.12
C VAL A 374 -21.20 -28.71 3.68
N PRO A 375 -21.58 -29.99 3.59
CA PRO A 375 -22.95 -30.34 3.20
C PRO A 375 -23.96 -30.00 4.29
N ASP A 376 -25.22 -29.81 3.90
CA ASP A 376 -26.34 -29.83 4.85
C ASP A 376 -26.69 -31.30 5.21
N ARG A 377 -27.04 -31.57 6.47
CA ARG A 377 -27.54 -32.88 6.95
C ARG A 377 -28.81 -33.34 6.22
N GLU A 378 -29.55 -32.40 5.66
CA GLU A 378 -30.86 -32.64 5.03
C GLU A 378 -30.81 -32.66 3.49
N ARG A 379 -29.63 -32.84 2.86
CA ARG A 379 -29.57 -33.00 1.40
C ARG A 379 -30.15 -34.35 0.97
N GLU A 380 -31.44 -34.31 0.66
CA GLU A 380 -32.22 -35.39 0.04
C GLU A 380 -32.09 -35.46 -1.49
N TRP A 381 -31.35 -34.58 -2.17
CA TRP A 381 -31.28 -34.58 -3.65
C TRP A 381 -29.89 -34.17 -4.18
N THR A 382 -29.12 -35.12 -4.71
CA THR A 382 -28.35 -35.08 -6.00
C THR A 382 -27.16 -36.05 -6.10
N GLU A 383 -26.88 -36.90 -5.11
CA GLU A 383 -25.95 -38.02 -5.29
C GLU A 383 -26.45 -39.26 -4.53
N ILE A 384 -27.62 -39.80 -4.93
CA ILE A 384 -27.79 -41.24 -4.73
C ILE A 384 -26.82 -41.85 -5.73
N ALA A 385 -25.64 -42.23 -5.25
CA ALA A 385 -24.71 -43.01 -6.05
C ALA A 385 -25.52 -44.14 -6.69
N THR A 386 -25.43 -44.29 -8.01
CA THR A 386 -26.04 -45.41 -8.74
C THR A 386 -25.68 -46.77 -8.13
N ALA A 387 -24.68 -46.80 -7.26
CA ALA A 387 -24.20 -47.92 -6.47
C ALA A 387 -25.07 -48.35 -5.27
N ASP A 388 -26.16 -47.67 -4.89
CA ASP A 388 -27.01 -48.06 -3.73
C ASP A 388 -28.52 -48.18 -4.04
N THR A 389 -28.89 -48.30 -5.32
CA THR A 389 -30.31 -48.44 -5.72
C THR A 389 -30.58 -49.72 -6.48
N VAL A 390 -31.80 -50.24 -6.35
CA VAL A 390 -32.34 -51.31 -7.18
C VAL A 390 -33.45 -50.74 -8.06
N ARG A 391 -33.46 -51.13 -9.33
CA ARG A 391 -34.50 -50.69 -10.28
C ARG A 391 -35.65 -51.71 -10.28
N VAL A 392 -36.87 -51.27 -10.01
CA VAL A 392 -38.08 -52.09 -10.10
C VAL A 392 -38.91 -51.61 -11.29
N ILE A 393 -39.16 -52.50 -12.26
CA ILE A 393 -39.86 -52.18 -13.51
C ILE A 393 -40.91 -53.24 -13.86
N GLY A 394 -41.88 -52.85 -14.69
CA GLY A 394 -42.95 -53.73 -15.18
C GLY A 394 -44.28 -53.51 -14.44
N ALA A 395 -45.03 -54.59 -14.28
CA ALA A 395 -46.39 -54.64 -13.72
C ALA A 395 -46.38 -54.50 -12.18
N VAL A 396 -45.98 -53.32 -11.70
CA VAL A 396 -46.01 -52.90 -10.28
C VAL A 396 -46.73 -51.56 -10.16
N ALA A 397 -47.26 -51.25 -8.98
CA ALA A 397 -48.05 -50.03 -8.79
C ALA A 397 -47.23 -48.74 -9.01
N LYS A 398 -45.95 -48.75 -8.65
CA LYS A 398 -45.01 -47.64 -8.85
C LYS A 398 -43.70 -48.19 -9.42
N PRO A 399 -43.49 -48.16 -10.74
CA PRO A 399 -42.19 -48.48 -11.33
C PRO A 399 -41.19 -47.37 -11.05
N GLY A 400 -39.94 -47.70 -10.70
CA GLY A 400 -38.95 -46.70 -10.31
C GLY A 400 -37.62 -47.25 -9.80
N ARG A 401 -36.76 -46.35 -9.31
CA ARG A 401 -35.54 -46.70 -8.57
C ARG A 401 -35.82 -46.60 -7.07
N TYR A 402 -35.37 -47.60 -6.33
CA TYR A 402 -35.59 -47.75 -4.89
C TYR A 402 -34.25 -47.83 -4.19
N THR A 403 -34.13 -47.15 -3.05
CA THR A 403 -32.92 -47.24 -2.21
C THR A 403 -32.83 -48.64 -1.63
N PHE A 404 -31.66 -49.26 -1.73
CA PHE A 404 -31.44 -50.62 -1.28
C PHE A 404 -30.44 -50.67 -0.14
N ASN A 405 -30.79 -51.38 0.93
CA ASN A 405 -29.86 -51.70 2.01
C ASN A 405 -29.56 -53.21 2.01
N ALA A 406 -28.40 -53.61 2.55
CA ALA A 406 -27.98 -55.02 2.56
C ALA A 406 -28.89 -55.98 3.38
N ARG A 407 -29.88 -55.44 4.09
CA ARG A 407 -30.87 -56.23 4.86
C ARG A 407 -32.20 -56.37 4.11
N MET A 408 -32.41 -55.64 3.03
CA MET A 408 -33.61 -55.69 2.20
C MET A 408 -33.61 -56.91 1.28
N THR A 409 -34.82 -57.40 1.03
CA THR A 409 -35.11 -58.50 0.13
C THR A 409 -35.85 -58.01 -1.10
N VAL A 410 -36.01 -58.90 -2.09
CA VAL A 410 -36.89 -58.62 -3.25
C VAL A 410 -38.33 -58.30 -2.83
N LEU A 411 -38.79 -58.82 -1.68
CA LEU A 411 -40.14 -58.55 -1.18
C LEU A 411 -40.30 -57.12 -0.69
N ASP A 412 -39.30 -56.62 0.03
CA ASP A 412 -39.29 -55.24 0.53
C ASP A 412 -39.33 -54.25 -0.65
N LEU A 413 -38.53 -54.52 -1.68
CA LEU A 413 -38.52 -53.75 -2.93
C LEU A 413 -39.87 -53.78 -3.65
N LEU A 414 -40.51 -54.95 -3.74
CA LEU A 414 -41.85 -55.06 -4.33
C LEU A 414 -42.90 -54.33 -3.49
N ALA A 415 -42.79 -54.36 -2.17
CA ALA A 415 -43.68 -53.67 -1.26
C ALA A 415 -43.54 -52.14 -1.38
N GLU A 416 -42.31 -51.63 -1.45
CA GLU A 416 -42.02 -50.21 -1.69
C GLU A 416 -42.50 -49.74 -3.08
N ALA A 417 -42.43 -50.63 -4.07
CA ALA A 417 -43.03 -50.42 -5.39
C ALA A 417 -44.57 -50.49 -5.39
N GLY A 418 -45.20 -50.64 -4.23
CA GLY A 418 -46.66 -50.71 -4.05
C GLY A 418 -47.26 -52.05 -4.46
N GLY A 419 -46.43 -53.10 -4.54
CA GLY A 419 -46.81 -54.46 -4.88
C GLY A 419 -46.95 -54.70 -6.40
N PRO A 420 -47.02 -55.99 -6.81
CA PRO A 420 -47.40 -56.35 -8.18
C PRO A 420 -48.83 -55.89 -8.49
N SER A 421 -49.06 -55.37 -9.69
CA SER A 421 -50.41 -54.98 -10.15
C SER A 421 -51.31 -56.20 -10.38
N SER A 422 -52.61 -55.98 -10.58
CA SER A 422 -53.61 -57.07 -10.75
C SER A 422 -53.38 -57.92 -12.01
N ASP A 423 -52.76 -57.34 -13.03
CA ASP A 423 -52.34 -57.94 -14.28
C ASP A 423 -50.90 -58.51 -14.25
N ALA A 424 -50.18 -58.41 -13.13
CA ALA A 424 -48.84 -58.94 -12.96
C ALA A 424 -48.78 -60.48 -12.97
N LEU A 425 -47.78 -61.03 -13.65
CA LEU A 425 -47.45 -62.45 -13.65
C LEU A 425 -46.49 -62.77 -12.49
N GLN A 426 -47.07 -62.96 -11.31
CA GLN A 426 -46.36 -63.14 -10.03
C GLN A 426 -45.49 -64.41 -9.95
N ARG A 427 -45.72 -65.39 -10.84
CA ARG A 427 -44.94 -66.64 -10.91
C ARG A 427 -43.59 -66.51 -11.61
N ARG A 428 -43.34 -65.41 -12.32
CA ARG A 428 -42.15 -65.24 -13.18
C ARG A 428 -41.50 -63.88 -12.98
N ILE A 429 -41.43 -63.40 -11.74
CA ILE A 429 -40.65 -62.19 -11.43
C ILE A 429 -39.18 -62.49 -11.74
N VAL A 430 -38.50 -61.59 -12.44
CA VAL A 430 -37.10 -61.76 -12.86
C VAL A 430 -36.23 -60.79 -12.11
N VAL A 431 -35.18 -61.29 -11.46
CA VAL A 431 -34.14 -60.46 -10.87
C VAL A 431 -32.89 -60.59 -11.73
N VAL A 432 -32.46 -59.49 -12.33
CA VAL A 432 -31.27 -59.41 -13.17
C VAL A 432 -30.13 -58.80 -12.35
N ASN A 433 -29.12 -59.61 -12.05
CA ASN A 433 -27.92 -59.18 -11.38
C ASN A 433 -26.88 -58.67 -12.38
N MET A 434 -26.41 -57.43 -12.18
CA MET A 434 -25.45 -56.75 -13.07
C MET A 434 -24.01 -56.81 -12.53
N GLY A 435 -23.61 -57.94 -11.95
CA GLY A 435 -22.24 -58.19 -11.51
C GLY A 435 -21.25 -58.41 -12.67
N LYS A 436 -20.11 -59.06 -12.41
CA LYS A 436 -19.08 -59.38 -13.44
C LYS A 436 -19.63 -60.20 -14.62
N GLU A 437 -20.71 -60.94 -14.41
CA GLU A 437 -21.50 -61.62 -15.43
C GLU A 437 -22.98 -61.34 -15.17
N VAL A 438 -23.75 -61.07 -16.23
CA VAL A 438 -25.19 -60.84 -16.10
C VAL A 438 -25.88 -62.18 -15.82
N LYS A 439 -26.52 -62.30 -14.64
CA LYS A 439 -27.27 -63.49 -14.24
C LYS A 439 -28.72 -63.12 -13.96
N ALA A 440 -29.66 -63.90 -14.49
CA ALA A 440 -31.09 -63.71 -14.27
C ALA A 440 -31.64 -64.84 -13.41
N PHE A 441 -32.35 -64.48 -12.34
CA PHE A 441 -33.03 -65.42 -11.44
C PHE A 441 -34.54 -65.28 -11.58
N HIS A 442 -35.25 -66.40 -11.59
CA HIS A 442 -36.70 -66.42 -11.57
C HIS A 442 -37.19 -66.58 -10.13
N PHE A 443 -38.09 -65.69 -9.73
CA PHE A 443 -38.75 -65.70 -8.44
C PHE A 443 -40.26 -65.92 -8.63
N ASP A 444 -40.79 -66.93 -7.95
CA ASP A 444 -42.21 -67.25 -7.91
C ASP A 444 -42.80 -66.76 -6.59
N LEU A 445 -43.44 -65.58 -6.64
CA LEU A 445 -44.04 -64.95 -5.48
C LEU A 445 -45.26 -65.74 -4.98
N GLU A 446 -46.04 -66.36 -5.85
CA GLU A 446 -47.19 -67.18 -5.44
C GLU A 446 -46.75 -68.40 -4.63
N LYS A 447 -45.67 -69.06 -5.09
CA LYS A 447 -45.09 -70.20 -4.38
C LYS A 447 -44.52 -69.78 -3.03
N PHE A 448 -43.85 -68.63 -2.97
CA PHE A 448 -43.31 -68.08 -1.72
C PHE A 448 -44.44 -67.77 -0.72
N VAL A 449 -45.49 -67.04 -1.12
CA VAL A 449 -46.61 -66.67 -0.23
C VAL A 449 -47.31 -67.90 0.37
N ARG A 450 -47.34 -69.03 -0.36
CA ARG A 450 -47.93 -70.29 0.13
C ARG A 450 -47.01 -71.10 1.04
N SER A 451 -45.70 -71.05 0.81
CA SER A 451 -44.73 -71.91 1.51
C SER A 451 -44.01 -71.22 2.66
N GLY A 452 -43.86 -69.88 2.61
CA GLY A 452 -43.09 -69.11 3.58
C GLY A 452 -41.58 -69.42 3.58
N ASP A 453 -41.09 -70.12 2.55
CA ASP A 453 -39.70 -70.58 2.50
C ASP A 453 -38.77 -69.47 2.00
N TYR A 454 -38.04 -68.85 2.92
CA TYR A 454 -37.08 -67.78 2.66
C TYR A 454 -35.88 -68.21 1.80
N SER A 455 -35.61 -69.53 1.66
CA SER A 455 -34.56 -70.02 0.76
C SER A 455 -34.89 -69.80 -0.72
N LEU A 456 -36.17 -69.53 -1.04
CA LEU A 456 -36.64 -69.23 -2.39
C LEU A 456 -36.39 -67.76 -2.81
N LEU A 457 -35.97 -66.90 -1.88
CA LEU A 457 -35.75 -65.48 -2.17
C LEU A 457 -34.41 -65.27 -2.89
N PRO A 458 -34.41 -64.65 -4.07
CA PRO A 458 -33.17 -64.29 -4.75
C PRO A 458 -32.43 -63.21 -3.95
N VAL A 459 -31.10 -63.31 -3.92
CA VAL A 459 -30.24 -62.27 -3.35
C VAL A 459 -30.21 -61.09 -4.33
N VAL A 460 -30.59 -59.91 -3.84
CA VAL A 460 -30.56 -58.66 -4.60
C VAL A 460 -29.35 -57.86 -4.15
N ARG A 461 -28.71 -57.15 -5.08
CA ARG A 461 -27.59 -56.24 -4.83
C ARG A 461 -27.89 -54.87 -5.40
N PRO A 462 -27.22 -53.82 -4.89
CA PRO A 462 -27.28 -52.53 -5.56
C PRO A 462 -26.88 -52.63 -7.05
N GLY A 463 -27.60 -51.91 -7.90
CA GLY A 463 -27.47 -51.95 -9.36
C GLY A 463 -28.32 -53.01 -10.05
N ASP A 464 -28.95 -53.93 -9.31
CA ASP A 464 -29.80 -54.97 -9.89
C ASP A 464 -31.12 -54.39 -10.44
N THR A 465 -31.73 -55.13 -11.35
CA THR A 465 -33.06 -54.81 -11.89
C THR A 465 -34.05 -55.93 -11.57
N VAL A 466 -35.11 -55.59 -10.84
CA VAL A 466 -36.27 -56.46 -10.60
C VAL A 466 -37.33 -56.12 -11.65
N TYR A 467 -37.68 -57.10 -12.46
CA TYR A 467 -38.70 -56.98 -13.49
C TYR A 467 -39.90 -57.86 -13.18
N VAL A 468 -41.08 -57.26 -13.15
CA VAL A 468 -42.36 -57.94 -12.95
C VAL A 468 -43.10 -57.97 -14.29
N PRO A 469 -43.21 -59.14 -14.96
CA PRO A 469 -43.94 -59.23 -16.22
C PRO A 469 -45.45 -59.10 -16.01
N ASP A 470 -46.18 -58.70 -17.04
CA ASP A 470 -47.65 -58.80 -17.06
C ASP A 470 -48.12 -60.14 -17.64
N LYS A 471 -49.40 -60.48 -17.43
CA LYS A 471 -50.03 -61.73 -17.91
C LYS A 471 -50.23 -61.77 -19.43
N THR A 472 -50.16 -60.63 -20.13
CA THR A 472 -50.38 -60.52 -21.58
C THR A 472 -49.09 -60.63 -22.41
N GLN A 473 -47.92 -60.44 -21.79
CA GLN A 473 -46.60 -60.38 -22.43
C GLN A 473 -45.90 -61.76 -22.56
N SER A 474 -46.61 -62.88 -22.39
CA SER A 474 -46.03 -64.24 -22.37
C SER A 474 -45.64 -64.84 -23.74
N HIS A 475 -45.40 -64.02 -24.76
CA HIS A 475 -44.82 -64.49 -26.03
C HIS A 475 -43.37 -63.99 -26.16
N HIS A 476 -42.46 -64.96 -26.17
CA HIS A 476 -40.99 -64.88 -26.21
C HIS A 476 -40.34 -63.87 -27.19
N ALA A 477 -41.12 -63.24 -28.08
CA ALA A 477 -40.66 -62.38 -29.18
C ALA A 477 -40.36 -60.92 -28.76
N ARG A 478 -41.05 -60.35 -27.76
CA ARG A 478 -40.74 -58.98 -27.25
C ARG A 478 -39.75 -58.95 -26.09
N PHE A 479 -39.55 -60.09 -25.42
CA PHE A 479 -38.56 -60.25 -24.35
C PHE A 479 -37.13 -59.95 -24.83
N MET A 480 -36.78 -60.36 -26.06
CA MET A 480 -35.48 -60.02 -26.66
C MET A 480 -35.39 -58.57 -27.16
N GLU A 481 -36.52 -57.88 -27.35
CA GLU A 481 -36.56 -56.48 -27.80
C GLU A 481 -36.32 -55.53 -26.61
N GLY A 482 -36.96 -55.76 -25.45
CA GLY A 482 -36.69 -55.00 -24.22
C GLY A 482 -35.32 -55.24 -23.61
N ILE A 483 -34.76 -56.45 -23.74
CA ILE A 483 -33.38 -56.76 -23.34
C ILE A 483 -32.37 -56.18 -24.34
N LYS A 484 -32.66 -56.16 -25.65
CA LYS A 484 -31.83 -55.46 -26.65
C LYS A 484 -31.84 -53.95 -26.45
N ASP A 485 -32.97 -53.34 -26.15
CA ASP A 485 -33.06 -51.89 -25.93
C ASP A 485 -32.35 -51.49 -24.63
N ALA A 486 -32.47 -52.30 -23.56
CA ALA A 486 -31.68 -52.10 -22.34
C ALA A 486 -30.18 -52.31 -22.57
N ALA A 487 -29.77 -53.30 -23.37
CA ALA A 487 -28.38 -53.55 -23.71
C ALA A 487 -27.79 -52.50 -24.67
N GLN A 488 -28.58 -51.95 -25.60
CA GLN A 488 -28.15 -50.89 -26.52
C GLN A 488 -28.02 -49.53 -25.82
N VAL A 489 -28.86 -49.24 -24.83
CA VAL A 489 -28.72 -48.03 -23.99
C VAL A 489 -27.52 -48.14 -23.03
N VAL A 490 -27.24 -49.33 -22.48
CA VAL A 490 -26.04 -49.58 -21.66
C VAL A 490 -24.77 -49.58 -22.51
N GLY A 491 -24.82 -50.09 -23.75
CA GLY A 491 -23.74 -50.00 -24.72
C GLY A 491 -23.41 -48.57 -25.15
N LEU A 492 -24.41 -47.69 -25.28
CA LEU A 492 -24.21 -46.27 -25.59
C LEU A 492 -23.54 -45.52 -24.42
N ILE A 493 -23.90 -45.86 -23.17
CA ILE A 493 -23.29 -45.28 -21.97
C ILE A 493 -21.85 -45.80 -21.77
N ALA A 494 -21.58 -47.07 -22.08
CA ALA A 494 -20.22 -47.62 -22.06
C ALA A 494 -19.32 -47.03 -23.17
N ALA A 495 -19.87 -46.68 -24.34
CA ALA A 495 -19.13 -46.02 -25.42
C ALA A 495 -18.86 -44.52 -25.13
N ILE A 496 -19.72 -43.85 -24.37
CA ILE A 496 -19.51 -42.45 -23.92
C ILE A 496 -18.56 -42.38 -22.71
N ALA A 497 -18.46 -43.43 -21.89
CA ALA A 497 -17.50 -43.54 -20.79
C ALA A 497 -16.09 -44.00 -21.22
N ALA A 498 -15.93 -44.44 -22.48
CA ALA A 498 -14.67 -44.86 -23.08
C ALA A 498 -14.04 -43.81 -24.03
N LEU A 499 -14.68 -42.64 -24.14
CA LEU A 499 -14.18 -41.39 -24.76
C LEU A 499 -13.85 -40.41 -23.63
#